data_AF-A0YPE8-F1
#
_entry.id   AF-A0YPE8-F1
#
_cell.length_a   1.000
_cell.length_b   1.000
_cell.length_c   1.000
_cell.angle_alpha   90.00
_cell.angle_beta   90.00
_cell.angle_gamma   90.00
#
_symmetry.space_group_name_H-M   'P 1'
#
loop_
_entity.id
_entity.type
_entity.pdbx_description
1 polymer ?
#
loop_
_entity_poly.entity_id
_entity_poly.type
_entity_poly.pdbx_seq_one_letter_code
_entity_poly.pdbx_strand_id
1 'polypeptide(L)'
;MPTLKQRRRKVAILTQQGFQKLRSAESQTDLWNDFTKSCTLEVLSEQTGLSTHTLSKVHARKKGVDLQTLVRYFNGFNLTL
;
A
#
# COMPACT_ATOMS: atom_id res chain seq x y z
N MET A 1 11.21 37.49 -6.41
CA MET A 1 11.95 36.20 -6.35
C MET A 1 10.93 35.06 -6.42
N PRO A 2 10.94 34.18 -7.44
CA PRO A 2 9.86 33.24 -7.64
C PRO A 2 9.92 32.09 -6.62
N THR A 3 8.88 32.06 -5.77
CA THR A 3 8.18 30.91 -5.18
C THR A 3 8.96 29.62 -4.94
N LEU A 4 9.28 29.36 -3.67
CA LEU A 4 9.56 28.01 -3.16
C LEU A 4 8.35 27.13 -3.51
N LYS A 5 8.47 26.34 -4.59
CA LYS A 5 7.52 25.30 -4.97
C LYS A 5 7.36 24.37 -3.79
N GLN A 6 6.33 24.64 -2.99
CA GLN A 6 5.84 23.79 -1.92
C GLN A 6 5.44 22.49 -2.62
N ARG A 7 6.38 21.54 -2.63
CA ARG A 7 6.25 20.22 -3.26
C ARG A 7 5.11 19.55 -2.49
N ARG A 8 3.88 19.73 -2.98
CA ARG A 8 2.67 19.18 -2.35
C ARG A 8 2.95 17.70 -2.16
N ARG A 9 3.14 17.26 -0.90
CA ARG A 9 3.10 15.83 -0.59
C ARG A 9 1.74 15.37 -1.10
N LYS A 10 1.72 14.68 -2.24
CA LYS A 10 0.48 14.17 -2.83
C LYS A 10 0.06 13.03 -1.93
N VAL A 11 -0.72 13.36 -0.91
CA VAL A 11 -1.40 12.39 -0.08
C VAL A 11 -2.45 11.75 -0.97
N ALA A 12 -2.25 10.48 -1.29
CA ALA A 12 -3.18 9.68 -2.06
C ALA A 12 -4.00 8.85 -1.08
N ILE A 13 -5.31 9.05 -1.10
CA ILE A 13 -6.25 8.18 -0.40
C ILE A 13 -6.60 7.08 -1.39
N LEU A 14 -6.39 5.84 -0.99
CA LEU A 14 -6.76 4.70 -1.81
C LEU A 14 -8.29 4.69 -1.93
N THR A 15 -8.80 4.83 -3.16
CA THR A 15 -10.24 4.68 -3.42
C THR A 15 -10.66 3.25 -3.09
N GLN A 16 -11.96 3.05 -2.83
CA GLN A 16 -12.52 1.72 -2.58
C GLN A 16 -12.11 0.72 -3.67
N GLN A 17 -12.11 1.15 -4.93
CA GLN A 17 -11.71 0.34 -6.08
C GLN A 17 -10.21 -0.02 -6.08
N GLY A 18 -9.34 0.96 -5.79
CA GLY A 18 -7.90 0.71 -5.66
C GLY A 18 -7.61 -0.27 -4.52
N PHE A 19 -8.32 -0.14 -3.40
CA PHE A 19 -8.21 -1.07 -2.28
C PHE A 19 -8.67 -2.48 -2.64
N GLN A 20 -9.76 -2.63 -3.39
CA GLN A 20 -10.20 -3.95 -3.84
C GLN A 20 -9.19 -4.63 -4.77
N LYS A 21 -8.64 -3.91 -5.76
CA LYS A 21 -7.58 -4.44 -6.63
C LYS A 21 -6.38 -4.93 -5.84
N LEU A 22 -5.97 -4.14 -4.86
CA LEU A 22 -4.88 -4.48 -3.96
C LEU A 22 -5.17 -5.75 -3.16
N ARG A 23 -6.36 -5.85 -2.54
CA ARG A 23 -6.81 -7.04 -1.81
C ARG A 23 -6.89 -8.27 -2.71
N SER A 24 -7.31 -8.10 -3.96
CA SER A 24 -7.32 -9.18 -4.95
C SER A 24 -5.92 -9.66 -5.25
N ALA A 25 -4.97 -8.76 -5.50
CA ALA A 25 -3.58 -9.17 -5.76
C ALA A 25 -2.91 -9.79 -4.53
N GLU A 26 -3.15 -9.24 -3.33
CA GLU A 26 -2.71 -9.86 -2.07
C GLU A 26 -3.26 -11.28 -1.93
N SER A 27 -4.53 -11.51 -2.27
CA SER A 27 -5.15 -12.84 -2.24
C SER A 27 -4.67 -13.77 -3.35
N GLN A 28 -4.12 -13.23 -4.44
CA GLN A 28 -3.53 -14.02 -5.53
C GLN A 28 -2.07 -14.39 -5.25
N THR A 29 -1.40 -13.64 -4.39
CA THR A 29 -0.08 -14.02 -3.89
C THR A 29 -0.16 -15.07 -2.80
N ASP A 30 0.77 -16.04 -2.80
CA ASP A 30 0.94 -17.08 -1.77
C ASP A 30 1.39 -16.55 -0.39
N LEU A 31 1.25 -15.24 -0.16
CA LEU A 31 1.57 -14.56 1.10
C LEU A 31 0.49 -14.77 2.17
N TRP A 32 -0.67 -15.29 1.78
CA TRP A 32 -1.73 -15.67 2.71
C TRP A 32 -1.38 -17.01 3.33
N ASN A 33 -1.34 -17.03 4.66
CA ASN A 33 -1.21 -18.29 5.36
C ASN A 33 -2.52 -19.05 5.24
N ASP A 34 -2.51 -20.18 4.53
CA ASP A 34 -3.72 -20.99 4.30
C ASP A 34 -4.30 -21.55 5.61
N PHE A 35 -3.44 -21.78 6.62
CA PHE A 35 -3.85 -22.23 7.95
C PHE A 35 -4.60 -21.16 8.76
N THR A 36 -4.13 -19.91 8.73
CA THR A 36 -4.75 -18.82 9.51
C THR A 36 -5.68 -17.94 8.69
N LYS A 37 -5.80 -18.21 7.38
CA LYS A 37 -6.54 -17.39 6.40
C LYS A 37 -6.20 -15.91 6.52
N SER A 38 -4.96 -15.58 6.89
CA SER A 38 -4.55 -14.22 7.19
C SER A 38 -3.16 -13.94 6.60
N CYS A 39 -3.00 -12.72 6.11
CA CYS A 39 -1.72 -12.19 5.66
C CYS A 39 -1.20 -11.21 6.72
N THR A 40 -0.02 -11.47 7.27
CA THR A 40 0.59 -10.62 8.30
C THR A 40 1.25 -9.40 7.67
N LEU A 41 1.31 -8.31 8.43
CA LEU A 41 1.95 -7.08 7.96
C LEU A 41 3.45 -7.29 7.72
N GLU A 42 4.12 -8.20 8.44
CA GLU A 42 5.52 -8.56 8.18
C GLU A 42 5.72 -9.10 6.76
N VAL A 43 4.89 -10.05 6.33
CA VAL A 43 4.99 -10.65 4.99
C VAL A 43 4.77 -9.60 3.90
N LEU A 44 3.78 -8.73 4.10
CA LEU A 44 3.54 -7.60 3.20
C LEU A 44 4.71 -6.60 3.20
N SER A 45 5.36 -6.42 4.34
CA SER A 45 6.54 -5.55 4.50
C SER A 45 7.74 -6.12 3.76
N GLU A 46 7.97 -7.43 3.83
CA GLU A 46 9.01 -8.12 3.07
C GLU A 46 8.76 -8.04 1.56
N GLN A 47 7.52 -8.29 1.13
CA GLN A 47 7.15 -8.25 -0.29
C GLN A 47 7.29 -6.86 -0.92
N THR A 48 6.88 -5.81 -0.19
CA THR A 48 6.79 -4.46 -0.74
C THR A 48 7.94 -3.54 -0.33
N GLY A 49 8.78 -3.99 0.60
CA GLY A 49 9.85 -3.19 1.19
C GLY A 49 9.35 -1.98 2.00
N LEU A 50 8.07 -1.96 2.40
CA LEU A 50 7.46 -0.90 3.19
C LEU A 50 7.32 -1.32 4.66
N SER A 51 7.52 -0.39 5.59
CA SER A 51 7.36 -0.70 7.01
C SER A 51 5.93 -1.12 7.38
N THR A 52 5.80 -2.11 8.27
CA THR A 52 4.53 -2.59 8.82
C THR A 52 3.63 -1.46 9.35
N HIS A 53 4.22 -0.42 9.94
CA HIS A 53 3.49 0.78 10.40
C HIS A 53 2.84 1.56 9.24
N THR A 54 3.50 1.60 8.08
CA THR A 54 2.95 2.25 6.89
C THR A 54 1.84 1.40 6.29
N LEU A 55 2.04 0.08 6.22
CA LEU A 55 1.04 -0.88 5.74
C LEU A 55 -0.22 -0.89 6.60
N SER A 56 -0.05 -0.86 7.92
CA SER A 56 -1.15 -0.73 8.87
C SER A 56 -2.01 0.51 8.61
N LYS A 57 -1.39 1.64 8.23
CA LYS A 57 -2.12 2.87 7.86
C LYS A 57 -2.88 2.72 6.54
N VAL A 58 -2.29 2.07 5.53
CA VAL A 58 -2.95 1.77 4.25
C VAL A 58 -4.16 0.88 4.50
N HIS A 59 -4.00 -0.21 5.26
CA HIS A 59 -5.08 -1.14 5.62
C HIS A 59 -6.17 -0.50 6.45
N ALA A 60 -5.80 0.33 7.42
CA ALA A 60 -6.77 1.04 8.24
C ALA A 60 -7.64 2.00 7.41
N ARG A 61 -7.17 2.44 6.23
CA ARG A 61 -7.81 3.48 5.38
C ARG A 61 -8.12 4.79 6.14
N LYS A 62 -7.58 4.95 7.36
CA LYS A 62 -7.87 6.06 8.28
C LYS A 62 -7.11 7.34 7.94
N LYS A 63 -5.97 7.23 7.26
CA LYS A 63 -5.16 8.36 6.78
C LYS A 63 -4.64 8.04 5.39
N GLY A 64 -4.80 8.98 4.46
CA GLY A 64 -4.14 8.91 3.15
C GLY A 64 -2.63 8.79 3.35
N VAL A 65 -2.02 7.92 2.57
CA VAL A 65 -0.56 7.72 2.55
C VAL A 65 0.05 8.49 1.39
N ASP A 66 1.37 8.60 1.32
CA ASP A 66 2.00 9.24 0.17
C ASP A 66 1.75 8.42 -1.10
N LEU A 67 1.56 9.08 -2.24
CA LEU A 67 1.40 8.39 -3.53
C LEU A 67 2.57 7.44 -3.82
N GLN A 68 3.81 7.78 -3.47
CA GLN A 68 4.94 6.86 -3.63
C GLN A 68 4.80 5.60 -2.79
N THR A 69 4.21 5.71 -1.60
CA THR A 69 3.94 4.55 -0.75
C THR A 69 2.97 3.61 -1.46
N LEU A 70 1.88 4.14 -2.02
CA LEU A 70 0.94 3.31 -2.78
C LEU A 70 1.59 2.71 -4.02
N VAL A 71 2.36 3.49 -4.77
CA VAL A 71 3.07 2.99 -5.96
C VAL A 71 4.05 1.88 -5.59
N ARG A 72 4.84 2.02 -4.51
CA ARG A 72 5.70 0.93 -4.03
C ARG A 72 4.91 -0.30 -3.59
N TYR A 73 3.81 -0.08 -2.89
CA TYR A 73 2.97 -1.19 -2.44
C TYR A 73 2.40 -1.96 -3.64
N PHE A 74 1.81 -1.26 -4.61
CA PHE A 74 1.30 -1.84 -5.84
C PHE A 74 2.40 -2.53 -6.65
N ASN A 75 3.58 -1.91 -6.78
CA ASN A 75 4.73 -2.52 -7.47
C ASN A 75 5.19 -3.83 -6.80
N GLY A 76 5.10 -3.96 -5.48
CA GLY A 76 5.44 -5.23 -4.79
C GLY A 76 4.51 -6.39 -5.16
N PHE A 77 3.32 -6.08 -5.70
CA PHE A 77 2.37 -7.05 -6.25
C PHE A 77 2.35 -7.05 -7.78
N ASN A 78 3.35 -6.44 -8.42
CA ASN A 78 3.40 -6.26 -9.88
C ASN A 78 2.16 -5.54 -10.45
N LEU A 79 1.46 -4.76 -9.62
CA LEU A 79 0.32 -3.95 -10.00
C LEU A 79 0.76 -2.54 -10.37
N THR A 80 0.04 -1.92 -11.29
CA THR A 80 0.19 -0.49 -11.61
C THR A 80 -0.99 0.29 -11.03
N LEU A 81 -0.70 1.42 -10.38
CA LEU A 81 -1.69 2.31 -9.74
C LEU A 81 -2.45 3.15 -10.77
#